data_AF-A0A511DBC6-F1
#
_entry.id   AF-A0A511DBC6-F1
#
_cell.length_a   1.000
_cell.length_b   1.000
_cell.length_c   1.000
_cell.angle_alpha   90.00
_cell.angle_beta   90.00
_cell.angle_gamma   90.00
#
_symmetry.space_group_name_H-M   'P 1'
#
loop_
_entity.id
_entity.type
_entity.pdbx_description
1 polymer ?
#
loop_
_entity_poly.entity_id
_entity_poly.type
_entity_poly.pdbx_seq_one_letter_code
_entity_poly.pdbx_strand_id
1 'polypeptide(L)'
;MTERTGPGGTAGTSKDDKGGAEPTGGEQSSAQRSGPDDEQHAANGGTAPEHGEGELAGLGDQAVEGGTRPAPAGRARRGMFGVRGSGDTSGFSGLRLPAHVPVPAERPFGGWYDDLVDDLVAALDERGTRGAIQQVTIDRGEITLYIAADEILDVCRAMRDDASLRFELCSAVSAVDYGVDVPQRMHVVYHLLSMTYRKRIRLEVALDWDGGETNPHLPSVVEVYPTADWHERETWDMFGIVFDGHPALTRILMPDDWDGHPQRKDYPLGGIPVEYKGAEIPPPDERRAYS
;
A
#
# COMPACT_ATOMS: atom_id res chain seq x y z
N MET A 1 -15.09 34.60 55.85
CA MET A 1 -14.45 35.03 57.11
C MET A 1 -13.16 34.24 57.23
N THR A 2 -11.97 34.79 57.06
CA THR A 2 -11.59 36.21 57.06
C THR A 2 -10.23 36.31 56.36
N GLU A 3 -10.09 37.36 55.55
CA GLU A 3 -8.87 37.79 54.88
C GLU A 3 -7.74 38.10 55.85
N ARG A 4 -6.49 38.08 55.36
CA ARG A 4 -5.52 39.11 55.74
C ARG A 4 -4.73 39.61 54.53
N THR A 5 -4.88 40.92 54.39
CA THR A 5 -4.39 41.93 53.45
C THR A 5 -2.89 42.23 53.61
N GLY A 6 -2.28 42.89 52.60
CA GLY A 6 -0.85 43.22 52.41
C GLY A 6 -0.23 44.27 53.38
N PRO A 7 0.71 45.18 52.98
CA PRO A 7 0.86 45.83 51.65
C PRO A 7 2.31 46.17 51.16
N GLY A 8 2.39 46.75 49.95
CA GLY A 8 3.47 47.66 49.47
C GLY A 8 4.21 47.14 48.22
N GLY A 9 4.14 47.70 47.01
CA GLY A 9 3.68 49.01 46.54
C GLY A 9 4.89 49.90 46.17
N THR A 10 5.29 49.93 44.90
CA THR A 10 5.80 51.13 44.20
C THR A 10 5.73 50.94 42.68
N ALA A 11 5.17 51.96 42.02
CA ALA A 11 4.87 52.06 40.59
C ALA A 11 6.06 52.61 39.79
N GLY A 12 6.22 52.18 38.53
CA GLY A 12 6.00 53.00 37.33
C GLY A 12 7.19 52.80 36.39
N THR A 13 7.13 52.78 35.06
CA THR A 13 6.22 53.43 34.11
C THR A 13 6.28 52.71 32.75
N SER A 14 5.21 52.88 31.97
CA SER A 14 4.98 52.37 30.62
C SER A 14 5.91 52.97 29.55
N LYS A 15 6.25 52.17 28.53
CA LYS A 15 6.24 52.64 27.14
C LYS A 15 6.13 51.48 26.15
N ASP A 16 5.00 51.45 25.45
CA ASP A 16 4.79 50.74 24.19
C ASP A 16 5.79 51.23 23.13
N ASP A 17 6.36 50.33 22.30
CA ASP A 17 6.28 50.48 20.85
C ASP A 17 6.62 49.18 20.11
N LYS A 18 5.93 48.99 18.98
CA LYS A 18 5.93 47.82 18.11
C LYS A 18 7.20 47.76 17.25
N GLY A 19 7.87 46.61 17.25
CA GLY A 19 8.92 46.27 16.27
C GLY A 19 8.31 45.88 14.92
N GLY A 20 8.34 46.80 13.96
CA GLY A 20 8.04 46.56 12.55
C GLY A 20 9.29 46.16 11.77
N ALA A 21 9.12 45.16 10.91
CA ALA A 21 10.16 44.52 10.12
C ALA A 21 10.58 45.32 8.88
N GLU A 22 11.87 45.22 8.54
CA GLU A 22 12.38 45.28 7.16
C GLU A 22 13.35 44.10 6.97
N PRO A 23 13.34 43.47 5.79
CA PRO A 23 14.59 43.46 5.04
C PRO A 23 14.39 43.97 3.60
N THR A 24 15.19 44.98 3.33
CA THR A 24 15.83 45.34 2.07
C THR A 24 16.08 44.18 1.09
N GLY A 25 15.82 44.41 -0.20
CA GLY A 25 16.54 43.69 -1.27
C GLY A 25 15.79 43.40 -2.58
N GLY A 26 15.67 44.40 -3.45
CA GLY A 26 15.93 44.23 -4.89
C GLY A 26 14.78 43.81 -5.81
N GLU A 27 14.02 44.78 -6.29
CA GLU A 27 13.33 44.72 -7.58
C GLU A 27 14.34 44.69 -8.73
N GLN A 28 14.22 43.73 -9.65
CA GLN A 28 14.77 43.87 -11.01
C GLN A 28 13.65 43.85 -12.04
N SER A 29 13.26 45.07 -12.38
CA SER A 29 12.89 45.62 -13.69
C SER A 29 12.47 44.65 -14.80
N SER A 30 11.21 44.81 -15.19
CA SER A 30 10.65 44.51 -16.52
C SER A 30 11.01 45.60 -17.55
N ALA A 31 10.60 45.35 -18.82
CA ALA A 31 10.69 46.16 -20.05
C ALA A 31 11.90 45.83 -20.96
N GLN A 32 11.79 45.57 -22.27
CA GLN A 32 10.72 45.82 -23.25
C GLN A 32 10.99 45.08 -24.59
N ARG A 33 9.91 44.54 -25.18
CA ARG A 33 9.45 44.58 -26.59
C ARG A 33 10.40 44.27 -27.77
N SER A 34 9.93 43.37 -28.64
CA SER A 34 9.61 43.64 -30.07
C SER A 34 8.75 42.48 -30.63
N GLY A 35 7.66 42.80 -31.33
CA GLY A 35 6.91 41.87 -32.20
C GLY A 35 7.05 42.29 -33.67
N PRO A 36 6.08 41.95 -34.53
CA PRO A 36 5.72 40.64 -35.06
C PRO A 36 6.10 40.54 -36.56
N ASP A 37 6.21 39.34 -37.12
CA ASP A 37 6.14 39.16 -38.58
C ASP A 37 5.36 37.88 -38.92
N ASP A 38 4.20 38.11 -39.51
CA ASP A 38 3.41 37.18 -40.30
C ASP A 38 4.15 36.90 -41.61
N GLU A 39 4.38 35.62 -41.95
CA GLU A 39 4.50 35.25 -43.35
C GLU A 39 3.88 33.87 -43.61
N GLN A 40 2.85 33.91 -44.45
CA GLN A 40 2.08 32.81 -44.97
C GLN A 40 2.89 32.01 -45.99
N HIS A 41 2.86 30.68 -45.88
CA HIS A 41 2.98 29.81 -47.05
C HIS A 41 1.86 28.77 -47.04
N ALA A 42 1.11 28.78 -48.14
CA ALA A 42 -0.11 28.04 -48.36
C ALA A 42 0.12 26.60 -48.88
N ALA A 43 -0.91 25.79 -48.62
CA ALA A 43 -1.41 24.65 -49.40
C ALA A 43 -0.62 23.33 -49.39
N ASN A 44 -1.21 22.29 -48.78
CA ASN A 44 -2.07 21.39 -49.55
C ASN A 44 -2.99 20.56 -48.64
N GLY A 45 -4.28 20.58 -48.97
CA GLY A 45 -5.30 19.78 -48.31
C GLY A 45 -5.17 18.30 -48.64
N GLY A 46 -5.21 17.48 -47.60
CA GLY A 46 -5.41 16.03 -47.66
C GLY A 46 -6.47 15.67 -46.64
N THR A 47 -7.67 15.38 -47.15
CA THR A 47 -8.89 14.99 -46.44
C THR A 47 -8.65 13.94 -45.35
N ALA A 48 -9.12 14.21 -44.14
CA ALA A 48 -9.26 13.23 -43.08
C ALA A 48 -10.34 12.20 -43.45
N PRO A 49 -10.14 10.89 -43.24
CA PRO A 49 -11.24 9.97 -43.11
C PRO A 49 -11.81 10.11 -41.69
N GLU A 50 -13.05 10.58 -41.62
CA GLU A 50 -13.91 10.42 -40.45
C GLU A 50 -14.07 8.92 -40.18
N HIS A 51 -13.51 8.45 -39.05
CA HIS A 51 -13.85 7.15 -38.50
C HIS A 51 -14.48 7.35 -37.13
N GLY A 52 -15.82 7.35 -37.17
CA GLY A 52 -16.69 6.66 -36.24
C GLY A 52 -16.46 6.95 -34.77
N GLU A 53 -17.29 7.84 -34.24
CA GLU A 53 -17.66 7.88 -32.83
C GLU A 53 -18.34 6.55 -32.47
N GLY A 54 -17.53 5.52 -32.22
CA GLY A 54 -17.95 4.22 -31.73
C GLY A 54 -17.76 4.17 -30.22
N GLU A 55 -18.82 4.55 -29.51
CA GLU A 55 -19.29 3.96 -28.25
C GLU A 55 -18.28 3.07 -27.51
N LEU A 56 -17.48 3.66 -26.61
CA LEU A 56 -16.77 2.95 -25.55
C LEU A 56 -17.48 3.18 -24.22
N ALA A 57 -18.78 2.87 -24.19
CA ALA A 57 -19.51 2.52 -22.99
C ALA A 57 -19.72 1.00 -23.05
N GLY A 58 -18.88 0.23 -22.36
CA GLY A 58 -19.03 -1.23 -22.35
C GLY A 58 -17.75 -2.04 -22.18
N LEU A 59 -16.97 -1.74 -21.15
CA LEU A 59 -16.06 -2.72 -20.54
C LEU A 59 -16.23 -2.67 -19.02
N GLY A 60 -17.50 -2.57 -18.60
CA GLY A 60 -17.92 -3.01 -17.28
C GLY A 60 -18.42 -4.44 -17.43
N ASP A 61 -17.91 -5.32 -16.58
CA ASP A 61 -18.52 -6.60 -16.26
C ASP A 61 -18.65 -7.60 -17.43
N GLN A 62 -17.52 -8.20 -17.80
CA GLN A 62 -17.51 -9.50 -18.49
C GLN A 62 -16.98 -10.51 -17.49
N ALA A 63 -17.87 -10.95 -16.60
CA ALA A 63 -17.66 -12.13 -15.78
C ALA A 63 -17.37 -13.31 -16.72
N VAL A 64 -16.12 -13.74 -16.75
CA VAL A 64 -15.74 -15.03 -17.31
C VAL A 64 -16.50 -16.08 -16.49
N GLU A 65 -17.34 -16.88 -17.12
CA GLU A 65 -18.08 -17.96 -16.45
C GLU A 65 -17.10 -18.82 -15.65
N GLY A 66 -17.13 -18.68 -14.32
CA GLY A 66 -16.09 -19.14 -13.41
C GLY A 66 -15.46 -18.06 -12.52
N GLY A 67 -16.21 -17.05 -12.06
CA GLY A 67 -16.02 -16.35 -10.78
C GLY A 67 -14.65 -15.75 -10.43
N THR A 68 -13.74 -15.60 -11.40
CA THR A 68 -12.37 -15.12 -11.15
C THR A 68 -12.36 -13.60 -11.22
N ARG A 69 -12.33 -12.92 -10.07
CA ARG A 69 -12.03 -11.47 -10.02
C ARG A 69 -10.50 -11.32 -10.08
N PRO A 70 -9.92 -10.78 -11.16
CA PRO A 70 -8.48 -10.55 -11.22
C PRO A 70 -8.08 -9.55 -10.12
N ALA A 71 -6.97 -9.83 -9.44
CA ALA A 71 -6.40 -8.94 -8.43
C ALA A 71 -5.37 -7.99 -9.09
N PRO A 72 -5.73 -6.74 -9.43
CA PRO A 72 -4.79 -5.81 -10.06
C PRO A 72 -3.67 -5.40 -9.11
N ALA A 73 -2.44 -5.78 -9.46
CA ALA A 73 -1.21 -5.48 -8.73
C ALA A 73 -0.48 -4.23 -9.27
N GLY A 74 -1.16 -3.36 -10.03
CA GLY A 74 -0.50 -2.20 -10.62
C GLY A 74 -1.46 -1.16 -11.15
N ARG A 75 -0.91 -0.01 -11.52
CA ARG A 75 -1.66 1.09 -12.15
C ARG A 75 -1.44 1.11 -13.65
N ALA A 76 -2.49 1.46 -14.40
CA ALA A 76 -2.32 1.80 -15.80
C ALA A 76 -1.46 3.07 -15.94
N ARG A 77 -0.49 3.05 -16.84
CA ARG A 77 0.43 4.17 -17.07
C ARG A 77 0.31 4.68 -18.50
N ARG A 78 0.32 6.00 -18.65
CA ARG A 78 0.45 6.66 -19.94
C ARG A 78 1.85 7.27 -20.07
N GLY A 79 2.51 6.98 -21.17
CA GLY A 79 3.88 7.37 -21.43
C GLY A 79 4.90 6.57 -20.61
N MET A 80 6.15 6.59 -21.07
CA MET A 80 7.26 5.93 -20.36
C MET A 80 7.82 6.82 -19.24
N PHE A 81 7.85 8.14 -19.45
CA PHE A 81 8.60 9.10 -18.62
C PHE A 81 7.72 10.03 -17.77
N GLY A 82 6.40 9.84 -17.75
CA GLY A 82 5.48 10.65 -16.93
C GLY A 82 5.34 12.11 -17.36
N VAL A 83 5.90 12.51 -18.51
CA VAL A 83 5.74 13.84 -19.09
C VAL A 83 4.28 14.07 -19.46
N ARG A 84 3.70 15.18 -18.99
CA ARG A 84 2.33 15.60 -19.28
C ARG A 84 2.37 16.89 -20.11
N GLY A 85 1.59 16.98 -21.17
CA GLY A 85 1.50 18.16 -22.05
C GLY A 85 2.13 17.98 -23.43
N SER A 86 2.28 19.08 -24.16
CA SER A 86 2.73 19.11 -25.57
C SER A 86 4.26 19.06 -25.76
N GLY A 87 5.03 19.06 -24.68
CA GLY A 87 6.49 19.10 -24.70
C GLY A 87 7.20 17.74 -24.67
N ASP A 88 6.49 16.62 -24.89
CA ASP A 88 7.12 15.30 -24.89
C ASP A 88 7.90 15.06 -26.19
N THR A 89 9.22 15.21 -26.15
CA THR A 89 10.12 14.90 -27.26
C THR A 89 10.54 13.43 -27.30
N SER A 90 10.13 12.62 -26.32
CA SER A 90 10.52 11.20 -26.27
C SER A 90 9.76 10.33 -27.27
N GLY A 91 8.61 10.82 -27.79
CA GLY A 91 7.72 10.06 -28.67
C GLY A 91 6.91 8.96 -27.95
N PHE A 92 7.06 8.81 -26.63
CA PHE A 92 6.41 7.76 -25.86
C PHE A 92 5.08 8.19 -25.23
N SER A 93 4.66 9.46 -25.30
CA SER A 93 3.38 9.96 -24.73
C SER A 93 2.11 9.25 -25.21
N GLY A 94 2.15 8.60 -26.39
CA GLY A 94 1.07 7.76 -26.89
C GLY A 94 0.97 6.37 -26.22
N LEU A 95 2.05 5.91 -25.59
CA LEU A 95 2.13 4.57 -25.00
C LEU A 95 1.15 4.45 -23.82
N ARG A 96 0.27 3.45 -23.87
CA ARG A 96 -0.57 3.05 -22.74
C ARG A 96 -0.12 1.67 -22.27
N LEU A 97 0.44 1.61 -21.07
CA LEU A 97 0.76 0.37 -20.39
C LEU A 97 -0.41 0.04 -19.46
N PRO A 98 -1.08 -1.11 -19.62
CA PRO A 98 -2.15 -1.50 -18.72
C PRO A 98 -1.61 -1.71 -17.30
N ALA A 99 -2.53 -1.69 -16.33
CA ALA A 99 -2.21 -2.15 -14.97
C ALA A 99 -1.62 -3.55 -15.03
N HIS A 100 -0.54 -3.79 -14.29
CA HIS A 100 -0.04 -5.14 -14.14
C HIS A 100 -1.05 -5.97 -13.36
N VAL A 101 -1.55 -7.02 -14.00
CA VAL A 101 -2.36 -8.06 -13.38
C VAL A 101 -1.55 -9.34 -13.51
N PRO A 102 -1.33 -10.09 -12.43
CA PRO A 102 -0.72 -11.42 -12.50
C PRO A 102 -1.51 -12.26 -13.49
N VAL A 103 -0.83 -12.94 -14.41
CA VAL A 103 -1.52 -13.73 -15.44
C VAL A 103 -2.14 -14.97 -14.76
N PRO A 104 -3.45 -15.21 -14.91
CA PRO A 104 -4.05 -16.46 -14.45
C PRO A 104 -3.38 -17.64 -15.15
N ALA A 105 -2.98 -18.65 -14.39
CA ALA A 105 -2.48 -19.90 -14.94
C ALA A 105 -3.65 -20.71 -15.53
N GLU A 106 -3.39 -21.41 -16.63
CA GLU A 106 -4.35 -22.34 -17.24
C GLU A 106 -4.01 -23.76 -16.82
N ARG A 107 -5.05 -24.60 -16.64
CA ARG A 107 -4.86 -26.03 -16.39
C ARG A 107 -4.46 -26.76 -17.68
N PRO A 108 -3.61 -27.80 -17.62
CA PRO A 108 -2.91 -28.29 -16.45
C PRO A 108 -1.79 -27.33 -16.03
N PHE A 109 -1.69 -27.08 -14.73
CA PHE A 109 -0.67 -26.23 -14.12
C PHE A 109 0.72 -26.85 -14.18
N GLY A 110 0.77 -28.18 -14.14
CA GLY A 110 1.99 -28.98 -14.19
C GLY A 110 2.56 -29.32 -12.81
N GLY A 111 3.40 -30.36 -12.79
CA GLY A 111 3.99 -30.85 -11.55
C GLY A 111 2.95 -31.39 -10.59
N TRP A 112 2.98 -30.90 -9.34
CA TRP A 112 2.06 -31.28 -8.27
C TRP A 112 1.00 -30.20 -7.99
N TYR A 113 0.97 -29.13 -8.79
CA TYR A 113 0.09 -27.99 -8.56
C TYR A 113 -1.38 -28.31 -8.85
N ASP A 114 -1.65 -29.14 -9.86
CA ASP A 114 -3.01 -29.59 -10.16
C ASP A 114 -3.58 -30.38 -8.97
N ASP A 115 -2.83 -31.38 -8.47
CA ASP A 115 -3.21 -32.17 -7.29
C ASP A 115 -3.45 -31.28 -6.07
N LEU A 116 -2.56 -30.30 -5.81
CA LEU A 116 -2.72 -29.35 -4.71
C LEU A 116 -4.05 -28.57 -4.80
N VAL A 117 -4.35 -28.02 -5.97
CA VAL A 117 -5.55 -27.19 -6.14
C VAL A 117 -6.81 -28.06 -6.05
N ASP A 118 -6.76 -29.28 -6.58
CA ASP A 118 -7.88 -30.23 -6.51
C ASP A 118 -8.14 -30.69 -5.07
N ASP A 119 -7.09 -31.05 -4.34
CA ASP A 119 -7.13 -31.41 -2.92
C ASP A 119 -7.67 -30.24 -2.07
N LEU A 120 -7.21 -29.02 -2.35
CA LEU A 120 -7.71 -27.82 -1.67
C LEU A 120 -9.19 -27.55 -1.96
N VAL A 121 -9.61 -27.63 -3.21
CA VAL A 121 -11.02 -27.41 -3.59
C VAL A 121 -11.90 -28.45 -2.90
N ALA A 122 -11.49 -29.71 -2.86
CA ALA A 122 -12.19 -30.76 -2.13
C ALA A 122 -12.30 -30.45 -0.63
N ALA A 123 -11.20 -30.06 0.01
CA ALA A 123 -11.17 -29.71 1.44
C ALA A 123 -12.03 -28.48 1.78
N LEU A 124 -12.14 -27.51 0.85
CA LEU A 124 -12.97 -26.32 1.00
C LEU A 124 -14.46 -26.62 0.78
N ASP A 125 -14.78 -27.48 -0.18
CA ASP A 125 -16.15 -27.95 -0.42
C ASP A 125 -16.74 -28.66 0.80
N GLU A 126 -15.94 -29.48 1.50
CA GLU A 126 -16.33 -30.14 2.75
C GLU A 126 -16.65 -29.14 3.88
N ARG A 127 -16.01 -27.97 3.86
CA ARG A 127 -16.21 -26.88 4.83
C ARG A 127 -17.34 -25.93 4.45
N GLY A 128 -17.89 -26.05 3.23
CA GLY A 128 -18.92 -25.15 2.71
C GLY A 128 -18.39 -23.83 2.16
N THR A 129 -17.07 -23.68 2.07
CA THR A 129 -16.38 -22.49 1.56
C THR A 129 -16.20 -22.62 0.04
N ARG A 130 -17.22 -22.22 -0.73
CA ARG A 130 -17.17 -22.27 -2.20
C ARG A 130 -16.71 -20.94 -2.78
N GLY A 131 -15.77 -20.97 -3.71
CA GLY A 131 -15.30 -19.78 -4.42
C GLY A 131 -14.26 -18.94 -3.66
N ALA A 132 -13.62 -19.50 -2.63
CA ALA A 132 -12.55 -18.80 -1.91
C ALA A 132 -11.32 -18.52 -2.79
N ILE A 133 -11.01 -19.40 -3.75
CA ILE A 133 -9.91 -19.21 -4.69
C ILE A 133 -10.41 -18.34 -5.84
N GLN A 134 -9.92 -17.10 -5.89
CA GLN A 134 -10.25 -16.14 -6.92
C GLN A 134 -9.40 -16.35 -8.18
N GLN A 135 -8.12 -16.67 -8.02
CA GLN A 135 -7.18 -16.85 -9.13
C GLN A 135 -6.02 -17.75 -8.70
N VAL A 136 -5.46 -18.49 -9.66
CA VAL A 136 -4.19 -19.21 -9.50
C VAL A 136 -3.18 -18.63 -10.48
N THR A 137 -1.97 -18.33 -10.03
CA THR A 137 -0.86 -17.88 -10.87
C THR A 137 0.39 -18.70 -10.57
N ILE A 138 1.11 -19.07 -11.63
CA ILE A 138 2.40 -19.75 -11.53
C ILE A 138 3.45 -18.90 -12.20
N ASP A 139 4.42 -18.44 -11.43
CA ASP A 139 5.56 -17.66 -11.93
C ASP A 139 6.86 -18.30 -11.44
N ARG A 140 7.82 -18.50 -12.35
CA ARG A 140 9.17 -19.03 -12.06
C ARG A 140 9.20 -20.27 -11.15
N GLY A 141 8.20 -21.15 -11.26
CA GLY A 141 8.13 -22.39 -10.47
C GLY A 141 7.59 -22.20 -9.05
N GLU A 142 6.90 -21.10 -8.78
CA GLU A 142 6.16 -20.86 -7.55
C GLU A 142 4.67 -20.69 -7.86
N ILE A 143 3.81 -21.33 -7.07
CA ILE A 143 2.36 -21.17 -7.15
C ILE A 143 1.89 -20.12 -6.15
N THR A 144 1.04 -19.21 -6.61
CA THR A 144 0.31 -18.23 -5.80
C THR A 144 -1.19 -18.43 -5.99
N LEU A 145 -1.90 -18.58 -4.87
CA LEU A 145 -3.34 -18.68 -4.83
C LEU A 145 -3.90 -17.35 -4.31
N TYR A 146 -4.69 -16.67 -5.14
CA TYR A 146 -5.41 -15.47 -4.74
C TYR A 146 -6.68 -15.87 -4.01
N ILE A 147 -6.81 -15.45 -2.76
CA ILE A 147 -7.88 -15.88 -1.85
C ILE A 147 -8.76 -14.68 -1.49
N ALA A 148 -10.07 -14.91 -1.44
CA ALA A 148 -11.03 -13.93 -0.92
C ALA A 148 -10.73 -13.62 0.55
N ALA A 149 -10.74 -12.33 0.93
CA ALA A 149 -10.33 -11.89 2.26
C ALA A 149 -11.11 -12.56 3.40
N ASP A 150 -12.42 -12.71 3.23
CA ASP A 150 -13.30 -13.31 4.25
C ASP A 150 -13.02 -14.80 4.49
N GLU A 151 -12.43 -15.49 3.51
CA GLU A 151 -12.24 -16.94 3.52
C GLU A 151 -10.81 -17.36 3.92
N ILE A 152 -9.91 -16.39 4.16
CA ILE A 152 -8.48 -16.68 4.41
C ILE A 152 -8.26 -17.61 5.60
N LEU A 153 -9.07 -17.46 6.63
CA LEU A 153 -8.98 -18.25 7.85
C LEU A 153 -9.33 -19.71 7.59
N ASP A 154 -10.43 -19.97 6.87
CA ASP A 154 -10.88 -21.32 6.56
C ASP A 154 -9.99 -22.00 5.51
N VAL A 155 -9.44 -21.23 4.56
CA VAL A 155 -8.38 -21.71 3.65
C VAL A 155 -7.13 -22.11 4.43
N CYS A 156 -6.67 -21.28 5.37
CA CYS A 156 -5.52 -21.62 6.21
C CYS A 156 -5.77 -22.88 7.06
N ARG A 157 -6.98 -23.04 7.62
CA ARG A 157 -7.38 -24.26 8.36
C ARG A 157 -7.40 -25.48 7.46
N ALA A 158 -7.99 -25.39 6.28
CA ALA A 158 -8.01 -26.49 5.30
C ALA A 158 -6.59 -26.92 4.91
N MET A 159 -5.73 -25.96 4.56
CA MET A 159 -4.33 -26.19 4.23
C MET A 159 -3.55 -26.90 5.33
N ARG A 160 -3.81 -26.58 6.60
CA ARG A 160 -3.13 -27.18 7.75
C ARG A 160 -3.67 -28.58 8.08
N ASP A 161 -5.00 -28.70 8.16
CA ASP A 161 -5.66 -29.86 8.76
C ASP A 161 -5.80 -31.03 7.78
N ASP A 162 -5.98 -30.73 6.49
CA ASP A 162 -6.20 -31.76 5.48
C ASP A 162 -4.97 -32.68 5.34
N ALA A 163 -5.24 -33.98 5.25
CA ALA A 163 -4.21 -35.01 5.24
C ALA A 163 -3.36 -35.00 3.97
N SER A 164 -3.89 -34.54 2.84
CA SER A 164 -3.20 -34.45 1.55
C SER A 164 -2.40 -33.15 1.37
N LEU A 165 -2.79 -32.08 2.07
CA LEU A 165 -2.16 -30.75 1.99
C LEU A 165 -1.04 -30.57 3.02
N ARG A 166 -1.35 -30.79 4.31
CA ARG A 166 -0.43 -30.74 5.46
C ARG A 166 0.56 -29.57 5.40
N PHE A 167 0.08 -28.33 5.32
CA PHE A 167 0.93 -27.15 5.48
C PHE A 167 1.06 -26.83 6.96
N GLU A 168 2.12 -27.31 7.61
CA GLU A 168 2.25 -27.18 9.06
C GLU A 168 2.89 -25.85 9.50
N LEU A 169 3.59 -25.16 8.58
CA LEU A 169 4.35 -23.96 8.91
C LEU A 169 3.90 -22.75 8.08
N CYS A 170 3.40 -21.72 8.76
CA CYS A 170 3.36 -20.37 8.22
C CYS A 170 4.72 -19.71 8.46
N SER A 171 5.48 -19.52 7.38
CA SER A 171 6.86 -19.03 7.40
C SER A 171 6.94 -17.52 7.50
N ALA A 172 6.00 -16.80 6.89
CA ALA A 172 5.92 -15.34 6.91
C ALA A 172 4.52 -14.87 6.53
N VAL A 173 4.10 -13.76 7.13
CA VAL A 173 2.99 -12.92 6.68
C VAL A 173 3.58 -11.55 6.39
N SER A 174 3.28 -10.99 5.22
CA SER A 174 3.79 -9.68 4.82
C SER A 174 2.73 -8.96 4.01
N ALA A 175 2.86 -7.65 3.84
CA ALA A 175 2.00 -6.91 2.94
C ALA A 175 2.78 -6.16 1.86
N VAL A 176 2.09 -5.87 0.78
CA VAL A 176 2.58 -5.09 -0.36
C VAL A 176 1.57 -4.00 -0.65
N ASP A 177 2.09 -2.78 -0.81
CA ASP A 177 1.32 -1.61 -1.23
C ASP A 177 1.69 -1.26 -2.68
N TYR A 178 0.75 -1.48 -3.59
CA TYR A 178 0.88 -1.22 -5.03
C TYR A 178 0.63 0.25 -5.43
N GLY A 179 0.29 1.12 -4.47
CA GLY A 179 0.16 2.55 -4.64
C GLY A 179 -1.28 3.08 -4.64
N VAL A 180 -1.43 4.38 -4.37
CA VAL A 180 -2.71 5.09 -4.17
C VAL A 180 -3.70 5.01 -5.34
N ASP A 181 -3.21 4.85 -6.57
CA ASP A 181 -4.03 4.84 -7.78
C ASP A 181 -4.57 3.43 -8.13
N VAL A 182 -4.28 2.42 -7.29
CA VAL A 182 -4.66 1.02 -7.51
C VAL A 182 -5.90 0.69 -6.69
N PRO A 183 -7.00 0.15 -7.28
CA PRO A 183 -8.23 -0.16 -6.54
C PRO A 183 -8.02 -1.16 -5.40
N GLN A 184 -7.23 -2.22 -5.64
CA GLN A 184 -6.80 -3.19 -4.65
C GLN A 184 -5.34 -2.91 -4.28
N ARG A 185 -5.14 -1.80 -3.57
CA ARG A 185 -3.80 -1.29 -3.28
C ARG A 185 -3.00 -2.20 -2.35
N MET A 186 -3.66 -2.75 -1.34
CA MET A 186 -3.03 -3.50 -0.25
C MET A 186 -3.20 -4.99 -0.49
N HIS A 187 -2.09 -5.72 -0.57
CA HIS A 187 -2.10 -7.16 -0.68
C HIS A 187 -1.41 -7.77 0.54
N VAL A 188 -2.01 -8.79 1.14
CA VAL A 188 -1.39 -9.58 2.21
C VAL A 188 -0.95 -10.92 1.66
N VAL A 189 0.32 -11.26 1.88
CA VAL A 189 0.97 -12.44 1.34
C VAL A 189 1.36 -13.36 2.48
N TYR A 190 0.84 -14.58 2.45
CA TYR A 190 1.16 -15.66 3.37
C TYR A 190 2.06 -16.68 2.69
N HIS A 191 3.14 -17.04 3.36
CA HIS A 191 4.07 -18.07 2.89
C HIS A 191 3.87 -19.35 3.70
N LEU A 192 3.31 -20.38 3.07
CA LEU A 192 3.09 -21.67 3.73
C LEU A 192 4.09 -22.72 3.25
N LEU A 193 4.53 -23.55 4.19
CA LEU A 193 5.45 -24.66 3.96
C LEU A 193 4.85 -25.94 4.54
N SER A 194 4.72 -26.96 3.69
CA SER A 194 4.52 -28.34 4.12
C SER A 194 5.87 -29.01 4.31
N MET A 195 6.17 -29.41 5.54
CA MET A 195 7.36 -30.19 5.88
C MET A 195 7.17 -31.66 5.50
N THR A 196 5.94 -32.18 5.62
CA THR A 196 5.59 -33.55 5.21
C THR A 196 5.86 -33.77 3.72
N TYR A 197 5.36 -32.87 2.87
CA TYR A 197 5.47 -33.00 1.41
C TYR A 197 6.61 -32.18 0.80
N ARG A 198 7.32 -31.36 1.60
CA ARG A 198 8.38 -30.44 1.15
C ARG A 198 7.90 -29.47 0.06
N LYS A 199 6.65 -29.02 0.18
CA LYS A 199 5.96 -28.13 -0.77
C LYS A 199 5.88 -26.72 -0.18
N ARG A 200 6.14 -25.70 -1.01
CA ARG A 200 5.97 -24.28 -0.65
C ARG A 200 4.91 -23.65 -1.54
N ILE A 201 4.05 -22.86 -0.94
CA ILE A 201 3.00 -22.12 -1.64
C ILE A 201 2.89 -20.70 -1.09
N ARG A 202 2.27 -19.84 -1.88
CA ARG A 202 1.95 -18.47 -1.50
C ARG A 202 0.43 -18.28 -1.54
N LEU A 203 -0.15 -17.76 -0.48
CA LEU A 203 -1.53 -17.26 -0.51
C LEU A 203 -1.44 -15.74 -0.57
N GLU A 204 -2.24 -15.13 -1.43
CA GLU A 204 -2.28 -13.69 -1.59
C GLU A 204 -3.73 -13.21 -1.46
N VAL A 205 -3.94 -12.21 -0.62
CA VAL A 205 -5.27 -11.61 -0.41
C VAL A 205 -5.19 -10.16 -0.85
N ALA A 206 -5.98 -9.81 -1.85
CA ALA A 206 -6.11 -8.44 -2.31
C ALA A 206 -7.23 -7.74 -1.53
N LEU A 207 -6.89 -6.67 -0.82
CA LEU A 207 -7.82 -5.90 -0.02
C LEU A 207 -8.32 -4.69 -0.82
N ASP A 208 -9.64 -4.51 -0.84
CA ASP A 208 -10.25 -3.32 -1.41
C ASP A 208 -9.90 -2.10 -0.53
N TRP A 209 -9.59 -0.96 -1.16
CA TRP A 209 -9.19 0.28 -0.48
C TRP A 209 -10.18 1.40 -0.77
N ASP A 210 -10.77 2.00 0.28
CA ASP A 210 -11.82 3.01 0.18
C ASP A 210 -11.32 4.45 0.04
N GLY A 211 -10.01 4.65 -0.12
CA GLY A 211 -9.40 5.98 -0.17
C GLY A 211 -8.79 6.44 1.15
N GLY A 212 -8.78 5.58 2.18
CA GLY A 212 -8.13 5.83 3.46
C GLY A 212 -9.06 6.39 4.52
N GLU A 213 -10.37 6.28 4.31
CA GLU A 213 -11.37 6.59 5.34
C GLU A 213 -11.38 5.49 6.41
N THR A 214 -11.17 4.24 6.00
CA THR A 214 -11.11 3.07 6.89
C THR A 214 -9.84 2.26 6.62
N ASN A 215 -9.19 1.79 7.69
CA ASN A 215 -8.13 0.80 7.53
C ASN A 215 -8.72 -0.53 7.02
N PRO A 216 -8.05 -1.24 6.11
CA PRO A 216 -8.56 -2.51 5.61
C PRO A 216 -8.49 -3.57 6.71
N HIS A 217 -9.54 -4.38 6.79
CA HIS A 217 -9.70 -5.46 7.75
C HIS A 217 -9.45 -6.82 7.07
N LEU A 218 -8.88 -7.75 7.83
CA LEU A 218 -8.64 -9.13 7.40
C LEU A 218 -8.72 -10.08 8.61
N PRO A 219 -9.32 -11.27 8.52
CA PRO A 219 -9.29 -12.24 9.62
C PRO A 219 -7.86 -12.66 9.98
N SER A 220 -7.54 -12.67 11.27
CA SER A 220 -6.27 -13.19 11.80
C SER A 220 -6.17 -14.70 11.60
N VAL A 221 -4.99 -15.19 11.23
CA VAL A 221 -4.72 -16.63 11.11
C VAL A 221 -3.94 -17.18 12.31
N VAL A 222 -3.76 -16.39 13.38
CA VAL A 222 -3.00 -16.78 14.59
C VAL A 222 -3.58 -18.02 15.26
N GLU A 223 -4.90 -18.19 15.25
CA GLU A 223 -5.54 -19.40 15.80
C GLU A 223 -5.17 -20.68 15.02
N VAL A 224 -4.80 -20.53 13.75
CA VAL A 224 -4.36 -21.63 12.88
C VAL A 224 -2.86 -21.84 13.00
N TYR A 225 -2.13 -20.73 12.86
CA TYR A 225 -0.67 -20.66 12.88
C TYR A 225 -0.23 -19.65 13.94
N PRO A 226 0.11 -20.10 15.16
CA PRO A 226 0.58 -19.20 16.21
C PRO A 226 1.85 -18.41 15.84
N THR A 227 2.62 -18.87 14.84
CA THR A 227 3.78 -18.15 14.30
C THR A 227 3.41 -16.86 13.55
N ALA A 228 2.14 -16.68 13.18
CA ALA A 228 1.67 -15.49 12.49
C ALA A 228 1.55 -14.25 13.40
N ASP A 229 1.52 -14.40 14.74
CA ASP A 229 1.30 -13.31 15.71
C ASP A 229 2.22 -12.11 15.41
N TRP A 230 3.53 -12.33 15.41
CA TRP A 230 4.49 -11.26 15.16
C TRP A 230 4.41 -10.67 13.76
N HIS A 231 4.13 -11.50 12.75
CA HIS A 231 4.07 -11.06 11.36
C HIS A 231 2.82 -10.23 11.07
N GLU A 232 1.67 -10.59 11.67
CA GLU A 232 0.44 -9.82 11.58
C GLU A 232 0.58 -8.48 12.31
N ARG A 233 1.24 -8.46 13.48
CA ARG A 233 1.59 -7.21 14.19
C ARG A 233 2.53 -6.31 13.40
N GLU A 234 3.57 -6.87 12.80
CA GLU A 234 4.49 -6.11 11.93
C GLU A 234 3.73 -5.53 10.72
N THR A 235 2.85 -6.32 10.11
CA THR A 235 2.04 -5.90 8.97
C THR A 235 1.08 -4.77 9.37
N TRP A 236 0.46 -4.85 10.55
CA TRP A 236 -0.35 -3.77 11.09
C TRP A 236 0.47 -2.52 11.39
N ASP A 237 1.65 -2.63 12.01
CA ASP A 237 2.48 -1.47 12.34
C ASP A 237 2.98 -0.74 11.09
N MET A 238 3.40 -1.50 10.07
CA MET A 238 4.01 -0.97 8.86
C MET A 238 3.03 -0.57 7.76
N PHE A 239 1.90 -1.27 7.62
CA PHE A 239 0.90 -1.06 6.57
C PHE A 239 -0.50 -0.73 7.10
N GLY A 240 -0.76 -0.84 8.39
CA GLY A 240 -2.04 -0.50 9.02
C GLY A 240 -3.21 -1.39 8.61
N ILE A 241 -2.93 -2.65 8.27
CA ILE A 241 -3.95 -3.66 8.01
C ILE A 241 -4.41 -4.22 9.35
N VAL A 242 -5.71 -4.17 9.62
CA VAL A 242 -6.28 -4.61 10.90
C VAL A 242 -6.61 -6.10 10.82
N PHE A 243 -6.01 -6.89 11.70
CA PHE A 243 -6.26 -8.32 11.79
C PHE A 243 -7.34 -8.63 12.84
N ASP A 244 -8.53 -8.99 12.37
CA ASP A 244 -9.67 -9.27 13.26
C ASP A 244 -9.49 -10.61 13.98
N GLY A 245 -9.68 -10.62 15.29
CA GLY A 245 -9.45 -11.80 16.13
C GLY A 245 -8.00 -12.00 16.59
N HIS A 246 -7.08 -11.11 16.23
CA HIS A 246 -5.70 -11.17 16.71
C HIS A 246 -5.61 -10.93 18.23
N PRO A 247 -4.86 -11.73 19.01
CA PRO A 247 -4.85 -11.66 20.48
C PRO A 247 -4.27 -10.35 21.05
N ALA A 248 -3.26 -9.76 20.40
CA ALA A 248 -2.59 -8.55 20.86
C ALA A 248 -2.06 -7.71 19.69
N LEU A 249 -2.96 -7.04 18.96
CA LEU A 249 -2.57 -6.20 17.83
C LEU A 249 -2.05 -4.85 18.33
N THR A 250 -0.75 -4.78 18.62
CA THR A 250 -0.06 -3.57 19.09
C THR A 250 1.26 -3.36 18.34
N ARG A 251 1.80 -2.13 18.42
CA ARG A 251 3.04 -1.76 17.72
C ARG A 251 4.19 -2.65 18.18
N ILE A 252 5.14 -2.89 17.29
CA ILE A 252 6.31 -3.75 17.57
C ILE A 252 7.59 -3.17 17.02
N LEU A 253 7.55 -2.53 15.86
CA LEU A 253 8.73 -1.93 15.22
C LEU A 253 8.82 -0.44 15.49
N MET A 254 7.67 0.25 15.45
CA MET A 254 7.62 1.69 15.70
C MET A 254 7.38 1.99 17.19
N PRO A 255 7.86 3.14 17.68
CA PRO A 255 7.49 3.65 19.00
C PRO A 255 5.97 3.71 19.20
N ASP A 256 5.51 3.51 20.44
CA ASP A 256 4.08 3.45 20.78
C ASP A 256 3.31 4.73 20.40
N ASP A 257 3.99 5.87 20.39
CA ASP A 257 3.48 7.20 20.08
C ASP A 257 3.62 7.60 18.60
N TRP A 258 4.12 6.70 17.75
CA TRP A 258 4.28 6.98 16.33
C TRP A 258 2.93 7.25 15.65
N ASP A 259 2.90 8.14 14.67
CA ASP A 259 1.73 8.42 13.85
C ASP A 259 1.92 7.91 12.41
N GLY A 260 0.91 7.18 11.93
CA GLY A 260 0.91 6.56 10.61
C GLY A 260 1.69 5.24 10.48
N HIS A 261 1.87 4.84 9.22
CA HIS A 261 2.34 3.51 8.78
C HIS A 261 3.44 3.67 7.71
N PRO A 262 4.73 3.51 8.09
CA PRO A 262 5.86 3.94 7.26
C PRO A 262 6.02 3.25 5.90
N GLN A 263 5.55 2.01 5.73
CA GLN A 263 5.73 1.28 4.46
C GLN A 263 4.64 1.57 3.43
N ARG A 264 3.62 2.37 3.78
CA ARG A 264 2.62 2.81 2.81
C ARG A 264 3.23 3.80 1.82
N LYS A 265 2.84 3.71 0.55
CA LYS A 265 3.36 4.56 -0.55
C LYS A 265 2.90 6.02 -0.51
N ASP A 266 1.87 6.32 0.28
CA ASP A 266 1.42 7.68 0.61
C ASP A 266 2.14 8.26 1.83
N TYR A 267 2.87 7.45 2.59
CA TYR A 267 3.67 7.94 3.71
C TYR A 267 4.83 8.80 3.18
N PRO A 268 4.98 10.06 3.66
CA PRO A 268 6.02 10.93 3.16
C PRO A 268 7.40 10.40 3.52
N LEU A 269 8.27 10.22 2.52
CA LEU A 269 9.70 10.02 2.73
C LEU A 269 10.35 11.35 3.14
N GLY A 270 10.06 11.81 4.35
CA GLY A 270 10.61 13.02 4.93
C GLY A 270 10.92 12.77 6.39
N GLY A 271 12.20 12.83 6.77
CA GLY A 271 12.67 12.50 8.11
C GLY A 271 11.93 13.31 9.16
N ILE A 272 11.41 12.62 10.18
CA ILE A 272 10.95 13.27 11.39
C ILE A 272 12.12 14.07 11.93
N PRO A 273 11.97 15.39 12.19
CA PRO A 273 13.02 16.16 12.83
C PRO A 273 13.34 15.50 14.17
N VAL A 274 14.59 15.06 14.32
CA VAL A 274 15.09 14.44 15.56
C VAL A 274 14.71 15.32 16.74
N GLU A 275 13.87 14.82 17.64
CA GLU A 275 13.34 15.54 18.80
C GLU A 275 14.36 15.67 19.96
N TYR A 276 15.67 15.63 19.70
CA TYR A 276 16.65 16.02 20.71
C TYR A 276 16.64 17.54 20.91
N LYS A 277 15.59 18.04 21.56
CA LYS A 277 15.57 19.36 22.18
C LYS A 277 15.87 19.18 23.67
N GLY A 278 17.07 19.56 24.09
CA GLY A 278 17.42 19.69 25.52
C GLY A 278 18.06 18.47 26.19
N ALA A 279 18.51 17.47 25.44
CA ALA A 279 19.40 16.44 25.99
C ALA A 279 20.80 17.03 26.19
N GLU A 280 21.04 17.60 27.37
CA GLU A 280 22.37 18.00 27.80
C GLU A 280 23.10 16.75 28.33
N ILE A 281 24.23 16.40 27.73
CA ILE A 281 25.09 15.34 28.27
C ILE A 281 25.85 15.97 29.43
N PRO A 282 25.56 15.61 30.69
CA PRO A 282 26.28 16.19 31.82
C PRO A 282 27.77 15.85 31.70
N PRO A 283 28.65 16.81 32.05
CA PRO A 283 30.08 16.61 31.97
C PRO A 283 30.50 15.43 32.88
N PRO A 284 31.63 14.75 32.57
CA PRO A 284 31.99 13.47 33.18
C PRO A 284 32.07 13.46 34.72
N ASP A 285 32.24 14.63 35.33
CA ASP A 285 32.30 14.93 36.76
C ASP A 285 30.92 14.93 37.46
N GLU A 286 29.83 15.13 36.73
CA GLU A 286 28.45 15.09 37.26
C GLU A 286 27.74 13.76 36.97
N ARG A 287 28.40 12.85 36.25
CA ARG A 287 27.84 11.52 35.96
C ARG A 287 27.81 10.70 37.26
N ARG A 288 26.67 10.04 37.49
CA ARG A 288 26.47 9.13 38.62
C ARG A 288 27.54 8.04 38.62
N ALA A 289 28.51 8.14 39.53
CA ALA A 289 29.48 7.09 39.76
C ALA A 289 28.77 5.92 40.46
N TYR A 290 28.80 4.74 39.83
CA TYR A 290 28.45 3.50 40.51
C TYR A 290 29.71 3.04 41.26
N SER A 291 29.80 3.42 42.53
CA SER A 291 30.68 2.76 43.50
C SER A 291 30.03 1.49 44.01
#